data_AF-W2IUB3-F1
#
_entry.id   AF-W2IUB3-F1
#
_cell.length_a   1.000
_cell.length_b   1.000
_cell.length_c   1.000
_cell.angle_alpha   90.00
_cell.angle_beta   90.00
_cell.angle_gamma   90.00
#
_symmetry.space_group_name_H-M   'P 1'
#
loop_
_entity.id
_entity.type
_entity.pdbx_description
1 polymer ?
#
loop_
_entity_poly.entity_id
_entity_poly.type
_entity_poly.pdbx_seq_one_letter_code
_entity_poly.pdbx_strand_id
1 'polypeptide(L)'
;MASRKPVTAAALAGFITAGLAAADVPIAVYHDATYSLSESCGIPCSGVGAEPVGTACPKAGDVATSDCQPYLLSYNGAVCVAPTAA
;
A
#
# COMPACT_ATOMS: atom_id res chain seq x y z
N MET A 1 54.30 10.62 37.67
CA MET A 1 54.22 10.94 36.23
C MET A 1 53.17 10.05 35.61
N ALA A 2 52.20 10.66 34.94
CA ALA A 2 51.00 10.02 34.43
C ALA A 2 51.27 9.20 33.16
N SER A 3 50.52 8.12 32.97
CA SER A 3 50.24 7.65 31.61
C SER A 3 48.83 7.06 31.57
N ARG A 4 47.87 7.93 31.26
CA ARG A 4 46.49 7.56 30.93
C ARG A 4 46.52 7.13 29.46
N LYS A 5 46.33 5.84 29.19
CA LYS A 5 46.17 5.35 27.81
C LYS A 5 44.85 5.89 27.23
N PRO A 6 44.85 6.28 25.96
CA PRO A 6 43.72 6.97 25.36
C PRO A 6 42.52 6.03 25.31
N VAL A 7 41.38 6.52 25.77
CA VAL A 7 40.07 5.91 25.50
C VAL A 7 39.92 5.95 23.99
N THR A 8 40.13 4.80 23.34
CA THR A 8 39.76 4.59 21.94
C THR A 8 38.25 4.73 21.85
N ALA A 9 37.80 5.92 21.50
CA ALA A 9 36.42 6.23 21.18
C ALA A 9 36.02 5.40 19.96
N ALA A 10 35.31 4.29 20.18
CA ALA A 10 34.62 3.57 19.14
C ALA A 10 33.49 4.48 18.63
N ALA A 11 33.68 5.10 17.47
CA ALA A 11 32.63 5.86 16.81
C ALA A 11 31.57 4.88 16.28
N LEU A 12 30.42 4.80 16.94
CA LEU A 12 29.23 4.15 16.41
C LEU A 12 28.64 5.04 15.30
N ALA A 13 29.00 4.75 14.05
CA ALA A 13 28.30 5.28 12.88
C ALA A 13 26.98 4.50 12.72
N GLY A 14 25.90 5.03 13.28
CA GLY A 14 24.54 4.53 13.07
C GLY A 14 24.02 4.95 11.71
N PHE A 15 23.90 4.02 10.77
CA PHE A 15 23.23 4.26 9.49
C PHE A 15 21.72 4.33 9.73
N ILE A 16 21.14 5.52 9.64
CA ILE A 16 19.68 5.69 9.67
C ILE A 16 19.17 5.36 8.27
N THR A 17 18.75 4.12 8.04
CA THR A 17 17.95 3.76 6.87
C THR A 17 16.52 4.23 7.10
N ALA A 18 16.20 5.42 6.60
CA ALA A 18 14.82 5.87 6.46
C ALA A 18 14.17 5.09 5.31
N GLY A 19 13.33 4.11 5.62
CA GLY A 19 12.46 3.48 4.64
C GLY A 19 11.43 4.50 4.16
N LEU A 20 11.36 4.74 2.86
CA LEU A 20 10.22 5.46 2.29
C LEU A 20 8.99 4.58 2.50
N ALA A 21 8.11 4.97 3.42
CA ALA A 21 6.76 4.43 3.45
C ALA A 21 6.09 4.88 2.16
N ALA A 22 5.81 3.94 1.24
CA ALA A 22 4.91 4.20 0.14
C ALA A 22 3.56 4.60 0.76
N ALA A 23 3.12 5.82 0.45
CA ALA A 23 1.79 6.25 0.82
C ALA A 23 0.83 5.62 -0.18
N ASP A 24 0.40 4.41 0.13
CA ASP A 24 -0.69 3.77 -0.60
C ASP A 24 -2.02 4.20 0.01
N VAL A 25 -2.94 4.60 -0.86
CA VAL A 25 -4.29 4.99 -0.53
C VAL A 25 -5.18 3.74 -0.58
N PRO A 26 -5.83 3.36 0.52
CA PRO A 26 -6.81 2.28 0.51
C PRO A 26 -8.09 2.73 -0.21
N ILE A 27 -8.53 1.95 -1.18
CA ILE A 27 -9.80 2.12 -1.89
C ILE A 27 -10.68 0.89 -1.66
N ALA A 28 -11.86 1.11 -1.08
CA ALA A 28 -12.86 0.07 -0.92
C ALA A 28 -13.77 0.02 -2.16
N VAL A 29 -13.82 -1.13 -2.82
CA VAL A 29 -14.73 -1.34 -3.96
C VAL A 29 -16.02 -1.95 -3.45
N TYR A 30 -17.16 -1.37 -3.83
CA TYR A 30 -18.47 -1.81 -3.36
C TYR A 30 -18.76 -3.25 -3.80
N HIS A 31 -19.21 -4.08 -2.85
CA HIS A 31 -19.40 -5.53 -3.03
C HIS A 31 -18.14 -6.33 -3.43
N ASP A 32 -16.97 -5.77 -3.17
CA ASP A 32 -15.69 -6.47 -3.33
C ASP A 32 -14.79 -6.19 -2.11
N ALA A 33 -13.48 -6.22 -2.31
CA ALA A 33 -12.46 -6.04 -1.30
C ALA A 33 -11.85 -4.62 -1.31
N THR A 34 -10.94 -4.39 -0.37
CA THR A 34 -10.17 -3.14 -0.26
C THR A 34 -8.82 -3.33 -0.95
N TYR A 35 -8.49 -2.43 -1.87
CA TYR A 35 -7.25 -2.43 -2.64
C TYR A 35 -6.39 -1.24 -2.24
N SER A 36 -5.08 -1.36 -2.44
CA SER A 36 -4.12 -0.29 -2.16
C SER A 36 -3.62 0.31 -3.48
N LEU A 37 -3.87 1.59 -3.70
CA LEU A 37 -3.43 2.34 -4.87
C LEU A 37 -2.32 3.31 -4.46
N SER A 38 -1.28 3.46 -5.29
CA SER A 38 -0.27 4.46 -5.01
C SER A 38 -0.84 5.88 -5.14
N GLU A 39 -0.42 6.80 -4.27
CA GLU A 39 -0.82 8.23 -4.34
C GLU A 39 -0.54 8.88 -5.71
N SER A 40 0.41 8.33 -6.46
CA SER A 40 0.74 8.77 -7.83
C SER A 40 -0.37 8.50 -8.85
N CYS A 41 -1.33 7.64 -8.54
CA CYS A 41 -2.44 7.28 -9.44
C CYS A 41 -3.47 8.41 -9.58
N GLY A 42 -3.45 9.40 -8.69
CA GLY A 42 -4.37 10.55 -8.71
C GLY A 42 -5.56 10.37 -7.77
N ILE A 43 -6.66 11.06 -8.08
CA ILE A 43 -7.85 11.07 -7.22
C ILE A 43 -8.51 9.67 -7.25
N PRO A 44 -8.66 9.01 -6.10
CA PRO A 44 -9.28 7.69 -5.99
C PRO A 44 -10.68 7.71 -6.59
N CYS A 45 -11.02 6.68 -7.36
CA CYS A 45 -12.33 6.61 -7.98
C CYS A 45 -13.40 6.33 -6.92
N SER A 46 -14.44 7.16 -6.87
CA SER A 46 -15.53 7.04 -5.91
C SER A 46 -16.82 7.58 -6.51
N GLY A 47 -17.95 7.26 -5.91
CA GLY A 47 -19.25 7.74 -6.34
C GLY A 47 -20.11 6.66 -6.99
N VAL A 48 -21.42 6.88 -6.89
CA VAL A 48 -22.48 5.97 -7.33
C VAL A 48 -23.41 6.66 -8.35
N GLY A 49 -22.93 7.76 -8.96
CA GLY A 49 -23.69 8.59 -9.91
C GLY A 49 -23.31 8.33 -11.37
N ALA A 50 -23.88 9.14 -12.28
CA ALA A 50 -23.61 9.04 -13.72
C ALA A 50 -22.15 9.36 -14.10
N GLU A 51 -21.45 10.13 -13.26
CA GLU A 51 -20.02 10.39 -13.39
C GLU A 51 -19.31 10.03 -12.08
N PRO A 52 -18.24 9.22 -12.11
CA PRO A 52 -17.43 8.95 -10.93
C PRO A 52 -16.57 10.15 -10.55
N VAL A 53 -16.32 10.30 -9.26
CA VAL A 53 -15.30 11.20 -8.70
C VAL A 53 -13.96 10.51 -8.87
N GLY A 54 -13.09 11.03 -9.74
CA GLY A 54 -11.74 10.49 -9.95
C GLY A 54 -11.69 9.25 -10.86
N THR A 55 -10.48 8.93 -11.30
CA THR A 55 -10.23 7.85 -12.29
C THR A 55 -9.25 6.79 -11.78
N ALA A 56 -8.71 6.96 -10.57
CA ALA A 56 -7.79 6.00 -9.98
C ALA A 56 -8.59 4.87 -9.32
N CYS A 57 -9.00 3.89 -10.13
CA CYS A 57 -9.55 2.62 -9.65
C CYS A 57 -8.50 1.51 -9.64
N PRO A 58 -8.70 0.45 -8.84
CA PRO A 58 -7.98 -0.81 -8.99
C PRO A 58 -8.08 -1.31 -10.43
N LYS A 59 -6.95 -1.69 -10.99
CA LYS A 59 -6.84 -2.27 -12.32
C LYS A 59 -6.94 -3.78 -12.24
N ALA A 60 -7.28 -4.38 -13.36
CA ALA A 60 -7.29 -5.83 -13.49
C ALA A 60 -5.96 -6.44 -13.03
N GLY A 61 -6.01 -7.39 -12.10
CA GLY A 61 -4.81 -8.01 -11.54
C GLY A 61 -4.31 -7.39 -10.24
N ASP A 62 -4.84 -6.25 -9.79
CA ASP A 62 -4.52 -5.71 -8.46
C ASP A 62 -5.03 -6.65 -7.38
N VAL A 63 -4.20 -6.89 -6.36
CA VAL A 63 -4.52 -7.80 -5.26
C VAL A 63 -5.06 -6.99 -4.08
N ALA A 64 -6.18 -7.44 -3.52
CA ALA A 64 -6.76 -6.80 -2.36
C ALA A 64 -5.83 -6.91 -1.14
N THR A 65 -5.75 -5.82 -0.38
CA THR A 65 -4.99 -5.75 0.88
C THR A 65 -5.86 -6.06 2.09
N SER A 66 -7.18 -5.88 2.00
CA SER A 66 -8.12 -6.15 3.10
C SER A 66 -9.51 -6.55 2.58
N ASP A 67 -10.34 -7.07 3.48
CA ASP A 67 -11.78 -7.36 3.26
C ASP A 67 -12.07 -8.42 2.19
N CYS A 68 -11.04 -9.17 1.79
CA CYS A 68 -11.20 -10.29 0.88
C CYS A 68 -11.94 -11.45 1.57
N GLN A 69 -13.07 -11.88 0.99
CA GLN A 69 -13.87 -12.98 1.49
C GLN A 69 -14.13 -14.03 0.39
N PRO A 70 -14.25 -15.32 0.73
CA PRO A 70 -14.42 -16.39 -0.26
C PRO A 70 -15.69 -16.31 -1.12
N TYR A 71 -16.69 -15.55 -0.67
CA TYR A 71 -17.95 -15.36 -1.39
C TYR A 71 -17.91 -14.22 -2.40
N LEU A 72 -16.81 -13.44 -2.46
CA LEU A 72 -16.65 -12.35 -3.41
C LEU A 72 -16.32 -12.90 -4.80
N LEU A 73 -16.82 -12.24 -5.85
CA LEU A 73 -16.58 -12.62 -7.24
C LEU A 73 -15.10 -12.52 -7.62
N SER A 74 -14.36 -11.60 -7.00
CA SER A 74 -12.94 -11.37 -7.23
C SER A 74 -12.04 -12.43 -6.57
N TYR A 75 -12.60 -13.34 -5.75
CA TYR A 75 -11.83 -14.36 -5.04
C TYR A 75 -11.43 -15.52 -5.96
N ASN A 76 -10.12 -15.73 -6.11
CA ASN A 76 -9.57 -16.77 -7.00
C ASN A 76 -9.30 -18.12 -6.31
N GLY A 77 -9.79 -18.31 -5.08
CA GLY A 77 -9.49 -19.49 -4.26
C GLY A 77 -8.38 -19.28 -3.23
N ALA A 78 -7.69 -18.14 -3.27
CA ALA A 78 -6.69 -17.77 -2.27
C ALA A 78 -6.76 -16.29 -1.88
N VAL A 79 -6.84 -15.40 -2.87
CA VAL A 79 -6.84 -13.95 -2.71
C VAL A 79 -7.89 -13.31 -3.60
N CYS A 80 -8.23 -12.06 -3.32
CA CYS A 80 -9.13 -11.27 -4.15
C CYS A 80 -8.30 -10.48 -5.14
N VAL A 81 -8.60 -10.66 -6.43
CA VAL A 81 -7.92 -10.00 -7.54
C VAL A 81 -8.96 -9.18 -8.29
N ALA A 82 -8.70 -7.89 -8.42
CA ALA A 82 -9.61 -6.98 -9.11
C ALA A 82 -9.89 -7.51 -10.53
N PRO A 83 -11.18 -7.73 -10.89
CA PRO A 83 -11.53 -8.16 -12.23
C PRO A 83 -11.31 -7.01 -13.22
N THR A 84 -11.12 -7.32 -14.51
CA THR A 84 -11.22 -6.31 -15.57
C THR A 84 -12.57 -5.61 -15.44
N ALA A 85 -12.56 -4.30 -15.19
CA ALA A 85 -13.77 -3.49 -15.09
C ALA A 85 -14.72 -3.85 -16.25
N ALA A 86 -15.93 -4.31 -15.89
CA ALA A 86 -16.98 -4.61 -16.84
C ALA A 86 -17.62 -3.32 -17.37
#